data_AF-A0A1V3XAF2-F1
#
_entry.id   AF-A0A1V3XAF2-F1
#
_cell.length_a   1.000
_cell.length_b   1.000
_cell.length_c   1.000
_cell.angle_alpha   90.00
_cell.angle_beta   90.00
_cell.angle_gamma   90.00
#
_symmetry.space_group_name_H-M   'P 1'
#
loop_
_entity.id
_entity.type
_entity.pdbx_description
1 polymer ?
#
loop_
_entity_poly.entity_id
_entity_poly.type
_entity_poly.pdbx_seq_one_letter_code
_entity_poly.pdbx_strand_id
1 'polypeptide(L)'
;MRVRRLKDKLGTRSVASGEIEFVDAEAFLLSGEPQADSGPADGKGLGRMMELTNKLRLGTASFAVGNARRALVESLCYTRQRRAFGEALVDKPLIRRKLAEMIVDVEAALALIFDGTGAPNHRQPQAIRQRIAVPVTKLRVCRLGITAASDAVELHGGNGYIETWPVARILRDAQVNTIWEGSDNILCLDVRRGMEQSRAHEPLLARMRDAVSVSDDDETTRLVSRRIEDLDAAITAWTKLDREVAEARLFPLAQFMGDVYAGRCSPSRRRGSEKPAEPIARRSSPGYTRSAIWPIAARCAGLTPNPTKRCSASTNWLTVPSRIGCELADAHSACVSRRRIHCRRTIAAAPCTSRRRIAQFRRKLGDSASARH
;
A
#
# COMPACT_ATOMS: atom_id res chain seq x y z
N MET A 1 -38.05 4.66 -1.76
CA MET A 1 -36.69 4.13 -2.08
C MET A 1 -36.77 2.62 -2.31
N ARG A 2 -36.18 2.11 -3.41
CA ARG A 2 -36.19 0.67 -3.74
C ARG A 2 -34.77 0.18 -4.02
N VAL A 3 -34.40 -0.98 -3.48
CA VAL A 3 -33.16 -1.69 -3.85
C VAL A 3 -33.44 -2.54 -5.10
N ARG A 4 -32.81 -2.21 -6.23
CA ARG A 4 -33.02 -2.91 -7.51
C ARG A 4 -32.31 -4.25 -7.55
N ARG A 5 -31.02 -4.27 -7.20
CA ARG A 5 -30.20 -5.49 -7.09
C ARG A 5 -28.96 -5.27 -6.24
N LEU A 6 -28.44 -6.36 -5.66
CA LEU A 6 -27.11 -6.39 -5.05
C LEU A 6 -26.04 -6.72 -6.10
N LYS A 7 -24.82 -6.24 -5.88
CA LYS A 7 -23.66 -6.47 -6.74
C LYS A 7 -23.00 -7.81 -6.40
N ASP A 8 -22.66 -8.60 -7.42
CA ASP A 8 -21.72 -9.71 -7.27
C ASP A 8 -20.28 -9.16 -7.34
N LYS A 9 -19.53 -9.30 -6.24
CA LYS A 9 -18.24 -8.62 -6.03
C LYS A 9 -17.12 -9.64 -5.82
N LEU A 10 -15.91 -9.25 -6.27
CA LEU A 10 -14.67 -9.99 -6.02
C LEU A 10 -14.43 -10.22 -4.52
N GLY A 11 -14.43 -9.14 -3.74
CA GLY A 11 -14.24 -9.11 -2.29
C GLY A 11 -15.33 -8.31 -1.60
N THR A 12 -15.26 -8.18 -0.29
CA THR A 12 -16.24 -7.50 0.58
C THR A 12 -17.66 -8.02 0.40
N ARG A 13 -17.81 -9.32 0.13
CA ARG A 13 -19.11 -9.95 -0.17
C ARG A 13 -20.13 -9.84 0.96
N SER A 14 -19.67 -9.66 2.20
CA SER A 14 -20.53 -9.40 3.36
C SER A 14 -21.13 -8.00 3.37
N VAL A 15 -20.56 -7.04 2.63
CA VAL A 15 -21.09 -5.68 2.53
C VAL A 15 -22.17 -5.66 1.43
N ALA A 16 -23.42 -5.40 1.80
CA ALA A 16 -24.54 -5.30 0.86
C ALA A 16 -24.41 -4.02 0.01
N SER A 17 -23.73 -4.12 -1.13
CA SER A 17 -23.62 -3.04 -2.11
C SER A 17 -24.65 -3.28 -3.21
N GLY A 18 -25.51 -2.30 -3.49
CA GLY A 18 -26.59 -2.46 -4.45
C GLY A 18 -26.88 -1.21 -5.27
N GLU A 19 -27.72 -1.38 -6.28
CA GLU A 19 -28.33 -0.30 -7.04
C GLU A 19 -29.59 0.16 -6.31
N ILE A 20 -29.71 1.47 -6.08
CA ILE A 20 -30.83 2.08 -5.36
C ILE A 20 -31.57 3.00 -6.31
N GLU A 21 -32.90 2.87 -6.36
CA GLU A 21 -33.79 3.74 -7.10
C GLU A 21 -34.56 4.64 -6.12
N PHE A 22 -34.51 5.94 -6.39
CA PHE A 22 -35.25 6.96 -5.66
C PHE A 22 -36.43 7.38 -6.54
N VAL A 23 -37.63 6.88 -6.22
CA VAL A 23 -38.91 7.27 -6.85
C VAL A 23 -39.73 7.96 -5.78
N ASP A 24 -40.09 9.22 -6.02
CA ASP A 24 -40.80 10.11 -5.09
C ASP A 24 -40.25 10.03 -3.66
N ALA A 25 -38.93 9.93 -3.55
CA ALA A 25 -38.26 9.76 -2.26
C ALA A 25 -38.15 11.11 -1.57
N GLU A 26 -38.69 11.18 -0.35
CA GLU A 26 -38.53 12.33 0.53
C GLU A 26 -37.03 12.57 0.82
N ALA A 27 -36.60 13.82 0.67
CA ALA A 27 -35.22 14.24 0.91
C ALA A 27 -35.21 15.61 1.58
N PHE A 28 -34.30 15.78 2.55
CA PHE A 28 -34.13 17.02 3.29
C PHE A 28 -32.84 17.71 2.88
N LEU A 29 -32.90 19.02 2.70
CA LEU A 29 -31.72 19.85 2.42
C LEU A 29 -30.80 19.89 3.63
N LEU A 30 -29.59 19.34 3.49
CA LEU A 30 -28.56 19.41 4.53
C LEU A 30 -27.96 20.81 4.71
N SER A 31 -28.21 21.74 3.79
CA SER A 31 -27.73 23.13 3.85
C SER A 31 -28.54 24.02 4.80
N GLY A 32 -29.66 23.54 5.35
CA GLY A 32 -30.65 24.38 6.01
C GLY A 32 -31.54 25.13 5.00
N GLU A 33 -32.39 26.04 5.49
CA GLU A 33 -33.29 26.82 4.64
C GLU A 33 -32.52 27.82 3.76
N PRO A 34 -32.92 27.98 2.49
CA PRO A 34 -32.29 28.93 1.59
C PRO A 34 -32.48 30.37 2.10
N GLN A 35 -31.41 31.17 2.07
CA GLN A 35 -31.55 32.61 2.26
C GLN A 35 -32.36 33.19 1.10
N ALA A 36 -33.26 34.14 1.39
CA ALA A 36 -34.23 34.70 0.44
C ALA A 36 -33.63 35.12 -0.92
N ASP A 37 -32.35 35.50 -0.93
CA ASP A 37 -31.65 36.05 -2.09
C ASP A 37 -30.78 35.00 -2.84
N SER A 38 -30.69 33.76 -2.35
CA SER A 38 -29.72 32.74 -2.79
C SER A 38 -30.30 31.59 -3.63
N GLY A 39 -31.57 31.66 -4.03
CA GLY A 39 -32.25 30.60 -4.78
C GLY A 39 -32.53 29.36 -3.91
N PRO A 40 -33.02 28.25 -4.51
CA PRO A 40 -33.52 27.09 -3.75
C PRO A 40 -32.42 26.26 -3.04
N ALA A 41 -31.14 26.52 -3.31
CA ALA A 41 -30.00 25.84 -2.69
C ALA A 41 -28.75 26.72 -2.75
N ASP A 42 -27.83 26.53 -1.81
CA ASP A 42 -26.60 27.32 -1.71
C ASP A 42 -25.47 26.90 -2.67
N GLY A 43 -25.70 25.87 -3.51
CA GLY A 43 -24.73 25.38 -4.50
C GLY A 43 -23.51 24.65 -3.92
N LYS A 44 -23.40 24.45 -2.60
CA LYS A 44 -22.19 23.90 -1.94
C LYS A 44 -22.21 22.39 -1.72
N GLY A 45 -23.15 21.66 -2.33
CA GLY A 45 -23.30 20.21 -2.18
C GLY A 45 -22.03 19.41 -2.51
N LEU A 46 -21.35 19.75 -3.61
CA LEU A 46 -20.09 19.09 -3.99
C LEU A 46 -18.98 19.32 -2.97
N GLY A 47 -18.86 20.54 -2.44
CA GLY A 47 -17.87 20.89 -1.41
C GLY A 47 -18.06 20.08 -0.13
N ARG A 48 -19.30 19.99 0.36
CA ARG A 48 -19.65 19.16 1.52
C ARG A 48 -19.35 17.68 1.29
N MET A 49 -19.68 17.16 0.11
CA MET A 49 -19.37 15.76 -0.22
C MET A 49 -17.85 15.53 -0.26
N MET A 50 -17.06 16.48 -0.79
CA MET A 50 -15.60 16.36 -0.79
C MET A 50 -14.99 16.35 0.62
N GLU A 51 -15.55 17.09 1.57
CA GLU A 51 -15.13 17.03 2.98
C GLU A 51 -15.37 15.65 3.59
N LEU A 52 -16.54 15.05 3.31
CA LEU A 52 -16.86 13.67 3.70
C LEU A 52 -15.91 12.67 3.03
N THR A 53 -15.69 12.78 1.72
CA THR A 53 -14.78 11.90 0.96
C THR A 53 -13.36 11.93 1.54
N ASN A 54 -12.84 13.08 1.98
CA ASN A 54 -11.53 13.13 2.61
C ASN A 54 -11.47 12.34 3.91
N LYS A 55 -12.52 12.36 4.74
CA LYS A 55 -12.60 11.51 5.94
C LYS A 55 -12.69 10.03 5.56
N LEU A 56 -13.50 9.72 4.55
CA LEU A 56 -13.66 8.34 4.04
C LEU A 56 -12.35 7.78 3.46
N ARG A 57 -11.52 8.60 2.79
CA ARG A 57 -10.19 8.18 2.29
C ARG A 57 -9.24 7.72 3.40
N LEU A 58 -9.22 8.41 4.54
CA LEU A 58 -8.46 7.95 5.71
C LEU A 58 -9.06 6.68 6.33
N GLY A 59 -10.39 6.55 6.34
CA GLY A 59 -11.08 5.32 6.73
C GLY A 59 -10.71 4.13 5.84
N THR A 60 -10.69 4.34 4.53
CA THR A 60 -10.23 3.36 3.53
C THR A 60 -8.77 2.98 3.73
N ALA A 61 -7.89 3.94 4.01
CA ALA A 61 -6.49 3.66 4.37
C ALA A 61 -6.42 2.79 5.64
N SER A 62 -7.30 3.02 6.61
CA SER A 62 -7.40 2.24 7.84
C SER A 62 -7.84 0.79 7.57
N PHE A 63 -8.78 0.57 6.64
CA PHE A 63 -9.12 -0.79 6.19
C PHE A 63 -7.94 -1.47 5.50
N ALA A 64 -7.21 -0.75 4.64
CA ALA A 64 -6.06 -1.30 3.93
C ALA A 64 -4.90 -1.69 4.86
N VAL A 65 -4.57 -0.87 5.86
CA VAL A 65 -3.55 -1.26 6.86
C VAL A 65 -4.03 -2.44 7.71
N GLY A 66 -5.33 -2.54 7.99
CA GLY A 66 -5.92 -3.70 8.66
C GLY A 66 -5.71 -4.99 7.86
N ASN A 67 -5.94 -4.95 6.55
CA ASN A 67 -5.65 -6.06 5.64
C ASN A 67 -4.17 -6.42 5.62
N ALA A 68 -3.28 -5.41 5.48
CA ALA A 68 -1.83 -5.63 5.47
C ALA A 68 -1.33 -6.24 6.79
N ARG A 69 -1.81 -5.73 7.92
CA ARG A 69 -1.47 -6.25 9.25
C ARG A 69 -1.99 -7.66 9.46
N ARG A 70 -3.22 -7.97 9.01
CA ARG A 70 -3.74 -9.33 9.08
C ARG A 70 -2.92 -10.28 8.21
N ALA A 71 -2.59 -9.88 6.99
CA ALA A 71 -1.74 -10.64 6.08
C ALA A 71 -0.37 -10.96 6.72
N LEU A 72 0.28 -9.96 7.34
CA LEU A 72 1.51 -10.15 8.09
C LEU A 72 1.37 -11.15 9.25
N VAL A 73 0.30 -11.06 10.05
CA VAL A 73 0.07 -11.97 11.17
C VAL A 73 -0.12 -13.41 10.69
N GLU A 74 -0.93 -13.63 9.66
CA GLU A 74 -1.12 -14.96 9.07
C GLU A 74 0.21 -15.52 8.57
N SER A 75 0.99 -14.71 7.85
CA SER A 75 2.32 -15.08 7.37
C SER A 75 3.27 -15.45 8.49
N LEU A 76 3.31 -14.68 9.58
CA LEU A 76 4.15 -14.98 10.75
C LEU A 76 3.73 -16.28 11.44
N CYS A 77 2.43 -16.51 11.60
CA CYS A 77 1.91 -17.74 12.19
C CYS A 77 2.23 -18.96 11.33
N TYR A 78 1.96 -18.87 10.02
CA TYR A 78 2.19 -19.96 9.08
C TYR A 78 3.66 -20.31 8.94
N THR A 79 4.53 -19.33 8.74
CA THR A 79 5.99 -19.55 8.53
C THR A 79 6.69 -20.12 9.77
N ARG A 80 6.17 -19.85 10.98
CA ARG A 80 6.67 -20.46 12.22
C ARG A 80 6.36 -21.95 12.33
N GLN A 81 5.22 -22.39 11.79
CA GLN A 81 4.78 -23.78 11.88
C GLN A 81 5.20 -24.61 10.66
N ARG A 82 5.25 -23.99 9.48
CA ARG A 82 5.58 -24.66 8.23
C ARG A 82 7.08 -24.99 8.19
N ARG A 83 7.38 -26.28 8.04
CA ARG A 83 8.75 -26.77 7.81
C ARG A 83 8.97 -27.12 6.35
N ALA A 84 10.11 -26.68 5.81
CA ALA A 84 10.57 -27.05 4.48
C ALA A 84 12.10 -26.96 4.44
N PHE A 85 12.73 -27.87 3.69
CA PHE A 85 14.20 -27.94 3.59
C PHE A 85 14.88 -28.00 4.98
N GLY A 86 14.40 -28.90 5.84
CA GLY A 86 15.00 -29.24 7.13
C GLY A 86 14.63 -28.34 8.34
N GLU A 87 14.09 -27.14 8.12
CA GLU A 87 13.81 -26.19 9.22
C GLU A 87 12.48 -25.46 9.02
N ALA A 88 12.08 -24.64 9.99
CA ALA A 88 10.89 -23.80 9.85
C ALA A 88 11.16 -22.69 8.82
N LEU A 89 10.13 -22.31 8.05
CA LEU A 89 10.28 -21.26 7.04
C LEU A 89 10.72 -19.93 7.66
N VAL A 90 10.26 -19.61 8.87
CA VAL A 90 10.67 -18.39 9.59
C VAL A 90 12.17 -18.30 9.86
N ASP A 91 12.90 -19.41 9.85
CA ASP A 91 14.35 -19.42 10.10
C ASP A 91 15.15 -19.19 8.81
N LYS A 92 14.53 -19.38 7.63
CA LYS A 92 15.15 -19.17 6.33
C LYS A 92 15.45 -17.67 6.11
N PRO A 93 16.70 -17.28 5.77
CA PRO A 93 17.07 -15.86 5.63
C PRO A 93 16.20 -15.06 4.65
N LEU A 94 15.83 -15.65 3.51
CA LEU A 94 14.95 -15.00 2.52
C LEU A 94 13.55 -14.71 3.08
N ILE A 95 13.00 -15.62 3.85
CA ILE A 95 11.69 -15.45 4.50
C ILE A 95 11.77 -14.40 5.59
N ARG A 96 12.85 -14.39 6.39
CA ARG A 96 13.08 -13.36 7.42
C ARG A 96 13.17 -11.97 6.82
N ARG A 97 13.86 -11.82 5.68
CA ARG A 97 13.92 -10.56 4.95
C ARG A 97 12.53 -10.09 4.51
N LYS A 98 11.75 -10.96 3.85
CA LYS A 98 10.39 -10.63 3.41
C LYS A 98 9.47 -10.24 4.58
N LEU A 99 9.52 -10.99 5.67
CA LEU A 99 8.73 -10.68 6.88
C LEU A 99 9.16 -9.35 7.52
N ALA A 100 10.46 -9.05 7.55
CA ALA A 100 10.97 -7.78 8.05
C ALA A 100 10.50 -6.59 7.19
N GLU A 101 10.53 -6.72 5.87
CA GLU A 101 10.00 -5.72 4.92
C GLU A 101 8.51 -5.46 5.19
N MET A 102 7.69 -6.53 5.28
CA MET A 102 6.27 -6.40 5.61
C MET A 102 6.02 -5.73 6.97
N ILE A 103 6.83 -6.03 8.00
CA ILE A 103 6.72 -5.39 9.32
C ILE A 103 6.97 -3.89 9.20
N VAL A 104 8.08 -3.49 8.57
CA VAL A 104 8.45 -2.07 8.42
C VAL A 104 7.37 -1.32 7.65
N ASP A 105 6.87 -1.88 6.56
CA ASP A 105 5.84 -1.22 5.74
C ASP A 105 4.51 -1.05 6.49
N VAL A 106 4.08 -2.07 7.24
CA VAL A 106 2.83 -2.01 8.03
C VAL A 106 2.93 -0.98 9.14
N GLU A 107 4.03 -0.95 9.88
CA GLU A 107 4.23 0.03 10.96
C GLU A 107 4.31 1.47 10.40
N ALA A 108 5.01 1.67 9.28
CA ALA A 108 5.08 2.96 8.62
C ALA A 108 3.70 3.41 8.10
N ALA A 109 2.92 2.50 7.51
CA ALA A 109 1.56 2.78 7.07
C ALA A 109 0.61 3.13 8.22
N LEU A 110 0.74 2.45 9.36
CA LEU A 110 -0.06 2.76 10.54
C LEU A 110 0.22 4.17 11.05
N ALA A 111 1.49 4.56 11.14
CA ALA A 111 1.87 5.89 11.58
C ALA A 111 1.40 6.98 10.60
N LEU A 112 1.46 6.73 9.28
CA LEU A 112 0.92 7.64 8.27
C LEU A 112 -0.57 7.93 8.41
N ILE A 113 -1.37 6.95 8.81
CA ILE A 113 -2.82 7.14 8.98
C ILE A 113 -3.09 8.10 10.13
N PHE A 114 -2.40 7.93 11.26
CA PHE A 114 -2.54 8.82 12.40
C PHE A 114 -2.03 10.23 12.07
N ASP A 115 -0.87 10.34 11.41
CA ASP A 115 -0.30 11.65 11.06
C ASP A 115 -1.10 12.37 9.96
N GLY A 116 -1.69 11.63 9.03
CA GLY A 116 -2.48 12.14 7.91
C GLY A 116 -3.77 12.86 8.33
N THR A 117 -4.19 12.71 9.59
CA THR A 117 -5.27 13.51 10.19
C THR A 117 -4.88 14.98 10.39
N GLY A 118 -3.58 15.29 10.41
CA GLY A 118 -3.06 16.60 10.77
C GLY A 118 -3.25 16.95 12.25
N ALA A 119 -3.65 15.98 13.08
CA ALA A 119 -3.86 16.17 14.50
C ALA A 119 -2.55 16.52 15.22
N PRO A 120 -2.63 17.33 16.29
CA PRO A 120 -1.48 17.60 17.14
C PRO A 120 -1.05 16.33 17.88
N ASN A 121 0.23 16.22 18.18
CA ASN A 121 0.81 15.15 18.99
C ASN A 121 1.90 15.71 19.91
N HIS A 122 2.46 14.86 20.77
CA HIS A 122 3.46 15.25 21.78
C HIS A 122 4.75 15.85 21.19
N ARG A 123 5.06 15.60 19.91
CA ARG A 123 6.20 16.18 19.19
C ARG A 123 5.80 17.36 18.30
N GLN A 124 4.54 17.46 17.92
CA GLN A 124 4.00 18.49 17.02
C GLN A 124 2.67 19.00 17.58
N PRO A 125 2.70 19.98 18.50
CA PRO A 125 1.52 20.42 19.24
C PRO A 125 0.54 21.25 18.39
N GLN A 126 0.96 21.68 17.20
CA GLN A 126 0.12 22.47 16.29
C GLN A 126 -0.62 21.56 15.31
N ALA A 127 -1.93 21.74 15.23
CA ALA A 127 -2.73 21.12 14.18
C ALA A 127 -2.42 21.81 12.84
N ILE A 128 -2.19 21.03 11.78
CA ILE A 128 -1.93 21.57 10.45
C ILE A 128 -2.93 20.94 9.49
N ARG A 129 -3.61 21.78 8.69
CA ARG A 129 -4.50 21.28 7.64
C ARG A 129 -3.68 20.60 6.54
N GLN A 130 -3.73 19.27 6.50
CA GLN A 130 -2.96 18.47 5.55
C GLN A 130 -3.80 18.08 4.31
N ARG A 131 -3.99 19.03 3.39
CA ARG A 131 -4.89 18.87 2.22
C ARG A 131 -4.47 17.72 1.27
N ILE A 132 -3.18 17.53 1.05
CA ILE A 132 -2.65 16.49 0.15
C ILE A 132 -2.15 15.25 0.89
N ALA A 133 -1.94 15.29 2.22
CA ALA A 133 -1.53 14.09 2.96
C ALA A 133 -2.59 12.99 2.90
N VAL A 134 -3.88 13.35 2.95
CA VAL A 134 -4.99 12.40 2.84
C VAL A 134 -4.93 11.55 1.56
N PRO A 135 -4.93 12.14 0.33
CA PRO A 135 -4.83 11.34 -0.89
C PRO A 135 -3.49 10.60 -1.02
N VAL A 136 -2.38 11.18 -0.57
CA VAL A 136 -1.05 10.53 -0.57
C VAL A 136 -1.04 9.28 0.35
N THR A 137 -1.55 9.41 1.57
CA THR A 137 -1.67 8.30 2.54
C THR A 137 -2.59 7.22 1.99
N LYS A 138 -3.76 7.58 1.45
CA LYS A 138 -4.67 6.60 0.85
C LYS A 138 -4.00 5.84 -0.30
N LEU A 139 -3.33 6.55 -1.22
CA LEU A 139 -2.62 5.95 -2.35
C LEU A 139 -1.58 4.92 -1.89
N ARG A 140 -0.69 5.31 -0.96
CA ARG A 140 0.38 4.43 -0.48
C ARG A 140 -0.16 3.23 0.29
N VAL A 141 -1.03 3.48 1.27
CA VAL A 141 -1.48 2.43 2.21
C VAL A 141 -2.41 1.43 1.51
N CYS A 142 -3.28 1.87 0.60
CA CYS A 142 -4.15 0.95 -0.14
C CYS A 142 -3.37 -0.01 -1.02
N ARG A 143 -2.27 0.44 -1.62
CA ARG A 143 -1.36 -0.42 -2.39
C ARG A 143 -0.60 -1.39 -1.52
N LEU A 144 -0.11 -0.95 -0.36
CA LEU A 144 0.49 -1.84 0.61
C LEU A 144 -0.48 -2.96 1.00
N GLY A 145 -1.77 -2.65 1.20
CA GLY A 145 -2.80 -3.65 1.47
C GLY A 145 -2.83 -4.79 0.46
N ILE A 146 -2.73 -4.48 -0.84
CA ILE A 146 -2.70 -5.48 -1.92
C ILE A 146 -1.38 -6.24 -1.91
N THR A 147 -0.24 -5.53 -1.88
CA THR A 147 1.09 -6.15 -1.93
C THR A 147 1.30 -7.08 -0.75
N ALA A 148 0.97 -6.66 0.47
CA ALA A 148 1.11 -7.48 1.68
C ALA A 148 0.18 -8.70 1.65
N ALA A 149 -1.04 -8.56 1.11
CA ALA A 149 -1.94 -9.68 0.94
C ALA A 149 -1.42 -10.70 -0.09
N SER A 150 -0.86 -10.21 -1.20
CA SER A 150 -0.22 -11.04 -2.23
C SER A 150 1.01 -11.76 -1.69
N ASP A 151 1.87 -11.05 -0.96
CA ASP A 151 3.03 -11.64 -0.27
C ASP A 151 2.60 -12.72 0.73
N ALA A 152 1.48 -12.52 1.44
CA ALA A 152 0.95 -13.53 2.35
C ALA A 152 0.45 -14.78 1.61
N VAL A 153 -0.21 -14.63 0.46
CA VAL A 153 -0.58 -15.77 -0.40
C VAL A 153 0.68 -16.55 -0.81
N GLU A 154 1.73 -15.87 -1.25
CA GLU A 154 2.99 -16.50 -1.65
C GLU A 154 3.69 -17.21 -0.47
N LEU A 155 3.72 -16.61 0.72
CA LEU A 155 4.30 -17.20 1.93
C LEU A 155 3.56 -18.46 2.40
N HIS A 156 2.27 -18.59 2.04
CA HIS A 156 1.50 -19.81 2.27
C HIS A 156 1.73 -20.87 1.18
N GLY A 157 2.34 -20.51 0.05
CA GLY A 157 2.54 -21.36 -1.11
C GLY A 157 1.19 -21.75 -1.75
N GLY A 158 1.07 -22.99 -2.23
CA GLY A 158 -0.16 -23.49 -2.84
C GLY A 158 -1.39 -23.36 -1.93
N ASN A 159 -1.22 -23.49 -0.60
CA ASN A 159 -2.28 -23.29 0.37
C ASN A 159 -2.85 -21.87 0.36
N GLY A 160 -2.00 -20.86 0.12
CA GLY A 160 -2.44 -19.47 0.06
C GLY A 160 -3.41 -19.19 -1.07
N TYR A 161 -3.41 -20.02 -2.11
CA TYR A 161 -4.31 -19.90 -3.27
C TYR A 161 -5.65 -20.63 -3.08
N ILE A 162 -5.82 -21.36 -1.97
CA ILE A 162 -7.05 -22.09 -1.67
C ILE A 162 -7.93 -21.24 -0.74
N GLU A 163 -9.21 -21.06 -1.12
CA GLU A 163 -10.19 -20.21 -0.41
C GLU A 163 -10.47 -20.63 1.05
N THR A 164 -10.06 -21.84 1.46
CA THR A 164 -10.13 -22.27 2.86
C THR A 164 -9.16 -21.50 3.76
N TRP A 165 -8.08 -20.94 3.19
CA TRP A 165 -7.11 -20.13 3.91
C TRP A 165 -7.52 -18.66 3.89
N PRO A 166 -7.35 -17.92 5.01
CA PRO A 166 -7.84 -16.54 5.12
C PRO A 166 -7.16 -15.58 4.15
N VAL A 167 -5.92 -15.87 3.72
CA VAL A 167 -5.12 -14.98 2.86
C VAL A 167 -5.72 -14.76 1.46
N ALA A 168 -6.41 -15.76 0.90
CA ALA A 168 -7.12 -15.60 -0.37
C ALA A 168 -8.24 -14.54 -0.27
N ARG A 169 -9.02 -14.60 0.82
CA ARG A 169 -10.04 -13.58 1.11
C ARG A 169 -9.42 -12.20 1.34
N ILE A 170 -8.33 -12.11 2.09
CA ILE A 170 -7.65 -10.84 2.36
C ILE A 170 -7.22 -10.17 1.05
N LEU A 171 -6.69 -10.93 0.10
CA LEU A 171 -6.29 -10.40 -1.22
C LEU A 171 -7.49 -9.84 -2.00
N ARG A 172 -8.60 -10.60 -2.06
CA ARG A 172 -9.84 -10.15 -2.73
C ARG A 172 -10.41 -8.89 -2.08
N ASP A 173 -10.39 -8.83 -0.75
CA ASP A 173 -10.93 -7.70 0.01
C ASP A 173 -9.99 -6.48 -0.03
N ALA A 174 -8.67 -6.67 -0.18
CA ALA A 174 -7.71 -5.57 -0.31
C ALA A 174 -7.87 -4.80 -1.62
N GLN A 175 -8.27 -5.46 -2.71
CA GLN A 175 -8.35 -4.87 -4.04
C GLN A 175 -9.33 -3.70 -4.13
N VAL A 176 -10.44 -3.71 -3.35
CA VAL A 176 -11.42 -2.62 -3.41
C VAL A 176 -10.85 -1.29 -2.89
N ASN A 177 -9.84 -1.35 -2.01
CA ASN A 177 -9.29 -0.18 -1.36
C ASN A 177 -8.60 0.79 -2.32
N THR A 178 -8.04 0.31 -3.43
CA THR A 178 -7.46 1.16 -4.47
C THR A 178 -8.50 1.75 -5.43
N ILE A 179 -9.77 1.34 -5.32
CA ILE A 179 -10.84 1.68 -6.26
C ILE A 179 -11.81 2.69 -5.65
N TRP A 180 -12.40 2.37 -4.49
CA TRP A 180 -13.40 3.23 -3.85
C TRP A 180 -12.78 4.50 -3.22
N GLU A 181 -13.61 5.52 -2.99
CA GLU A 181 -13.18 6.83 -2.47
C GLU A 181 -12.08 7.54 -3.29
N GLY A 182 -11.99 7.18 -4.57
CA GLY A 182 -11.03 7.71 -5.54
C GLY A 182 -9.99 6.67 -5.94
N SER A 183 -9.95 6.35 -7.23
CA SER A 183 -8.89 5.51 -7.78
C SER A 183 -7.53 6.20 -7.72
N ASP A 184 -6.45 5.44 -7.83
CA ASP A 184 -5.09 5.96 -7.67
C ASP A 184 -4.80 7.18 -8.56
N ASN A 185 -5.26 7.18 -9.81
CA ASN A 185 -5.09 8.32 -10.72
C ASN A 185 -5.93 9.54 -10.30
N ILE A 186 -7.14 9.33 -9.78
CA ILE A 186 -7.99 10.41 -9.26
C ILE A 186 -7.37 11.05 -8.01
N LEU A 187 -6.73 10.26 -7.14
CA LEU A 187 -5.98 10.78 -6.00
C LEU A 187 -4.79 11.61 -6.45
N CYS A 188 -4.05 11.14 -7.46
CA CYS A 188 -2.96 11.88 -8.06
C CYS A 188 -3.44 13.24 -8.58
N LEU A 189 -4.54 13.28 -9.34
CA LEU A 189 -5.15 14.52 -9.82
C LEU A 189 -5.58 15.45 -8.67
N ASP A 190 -6.06 14.90 -7.55
CA ASP A 190 -6.39 15.68 -6.35
C ASP A 190 -5.14 16.27 -5.67
N VAL A 191 -4.02 15.53 -5.67
CA VAL A 191 -2.71 16.03 -5.21
C VAL A 191 -2.26 17.20 -6.09
N ARG A 192 -2.27 17.04 -7.42
CA ARG A 192 -1.97 18.14 -8.35
C ARG A 192 -2.83 19.37 -8.06
N ARG A 193 -4.15 19.17 -7.96
CA ARG A 193 -5.08 20.27 -7.68
C ARG A 193 -4.72 20.99 -6.37
N GLY A 194 -4.38 20.25 -5.32
CA GLY A 194 -3.95 20.83 -4.05
C GLY A 194 -2.64 21.63 -4.16
N MET A 195 -1.69 21.15 -4.97
CA MET A 195 -0.43 21.83 -5.23
C MET A 195 -0.63 23.13 -6.01
N GLU A 196 -1.41 23.10 -7.09
CA GLU A 196 -1.63 24.25 -7.97
C GLU A 196 -2.49 25.34 -7.33
N GLN A 197 -3.58 24.96 -6.65
CA GLN A 197 -4.57 25.93 -6.14
C GLN A 197 -4.19 26.53 -4.78
N SER A 198 -3.46 25.77 -3.95
CA SER A 198 -3.26 26.13 -2.53
C SER A 198 -1.84 25.88 -2.03
N ARG A 199 -0.91 25.53 -2.93
CA ARG A 199 0.47 25.15 -2.56
C ARG A 199 0.53 24.16 -1.41
N ALA A 200 -0.41 23.21 -1.38
CA ALA A 200 -0.59 22.29 -0.25
C ALA A 200 0.59 21.33 -0.01
N HIS A 201 1.60 21.33 -0.88
CA HIS A 201 2.86 20.63 -0.67
C HIS A 201 3.75 21.33 0.36
N GLU A 202 3.71 22.65 0.48
CA GLU A 202 4.54 23.38 1.45
C GLU A 202 4.21 22.99 2.91
N PRO A 203 2.93 22.94 3.35
CA PRO A 203 2.61 22.47 4.70
C PRO A 203 2.91 21.00 4.95
N LEU A 204 2.93 20.15 3.91
CA LEU A 204 3.33 18.75 4.03
C LEU A 204 4.85 18.65 4.27
N LEU A 205 5.64 19.34 3.43
CA LEU A 205 7.10 19.43 3.56
C LEU A 205 7.51 20.02 4.91
N ALA A 206 6.89 21.12 5.33
CA ALA A 206 7.13 21.74 6.63
C ALA A 206 6.85 20.74 7.77
N ARG A 207 5.72 20.05 7.74
CA ARG A 207 5.39 19.04 8.76
C ARG A 207 6.44 17.92 8.82
N MET A 208 6.99 17.51 7.67
CA MET A 208 8.06 16.52 7.61
C MET A 208 9.38 17.04 8.18
N ARG A 209 9.79 18.26 7.81
CA ARG A 209 10.99 18.93 8.35
C ARG A 209 10.89 19.11 9.86
N ASP A 210 9.73 19.53 10.36
CA ASP A 210 9.47 19.70 11.80
C ASP A 210 9.59 18.40 12.60
N ALA A 211 9.30 17.25 12.00
CA ALA A 211 9.49 15.98 12.72
C ALA A 211 10.93 15.52 12.72
N VAL A 212 11.66 15.78 11.64
CA VAL A 212 13.09 15.47 11.57
C VAL A 212 13.86 16.35 12.55
N SER A 213 13.49 17.62 12.71
CA SER A 213 14.18 18.55 13.62
C SER A 213 14.10 18.16 15.11
N VAL A 214 13.04 17.44 15.50
CA VAL A 214 12.83 16.96 16.89
C VAL A 214 13.20 15.47 17.07
N SER A 215 13.79 14.84 16.05
CA SER A 215 14.24 13.45 16.09
C SER A 215 15.73 13.35 16.42
N ASP A 216 16.18 12.17 16.85
CA ASP A 216 17.60 11.93 17.13
C ASP A 216 18.43 12.03 15.83
N ASP A 217 19.62 12.62 15.91
CA ASP A 217 20.55 12.69 14.77
C ASP A 217 21.25 11.33 14.54
N ASP A 218 20.50 10.40 13.95
CA ASP A 218 20.98 9.09 13.52
C ASP A 218 21.02 8.97 11.99
N GLU A 219 21.60 7.88 11.48
CA GLU A 219 21.72 7.62 10.04
C GLU A 219 20.35 7.60 9.33
N THR A 220 19.31 7.13 10.01
CA THR A 220 17.94 7.06 9.45
C THR A 220 17.35 8.46 9.34
N THR A 221 17.47 9.28 10.39
CA THR A 221 17.03 10.68 10.38
C THR A 221 17.74 11.49 9.30
N ARG A 222 19.05 11.31 9.13
CA ARG A 222 19.82 11.96 8.04
C ARG A 222 19.39 11.49 6.66
N LEU A 223 19.10 10.21 6.49
CA LEU A 223 18.57 9.67 5.24
C LEU A 223 17.20 10.29 4.92
N VAL A 224 16.28 10.31 5.87
CA VAL A 224 14.95 10.92 5.71
C VAL A 224 15.07 12.41 5.38
N SER A 225 15.94 13.14 6.09
CA SER A 225 16.20 14.56 5.81
C SER A 225 16.62 14.80 4.36
N ARG A 226 17.59 14.02 3.85
CA ARG A 226 17.99 14.09 2.43
C ARG A 226 16.84 13.77 1.48
N ARG A 227 16.02 12.77 1.80
CA ARG A 227 14.87 12.40 0.97
C ARG A 227 13.77 13.46 0.95
N ILE A 228 13.62 14.25 2.00
CA ILE A 228 12.72 15.42 2.01
C ILE A 228 13.21 16.48 1.02
N GLU A 229 14.52 16.74 0.99
CA GLU A 229 15.11 17.68 0.03
C GLU A 229 15.04 17.17 -1.42
N ASP A 230 15.27 15.86 -1.64
CA ASP A 230 15.05 15.22 -2.95
C ASP A 230 13.59 15.40 -3.41
N LEU A 231 12.62 15.29 -2.49
CA LEU A 231 11.20 15.46 -2.79
C LEU A 231 10.85 16.91 -3.14
N ASP A 232 11.39 17.87 -2.41
CA ASP A 232 11.19 19.30 -2.70
C ASP A 232 11.77 19.67 -4.09
N ALA A 233 12.96 19.15 -4.39
CA ALA A 233 13.57 19.27 -5.72
C ALA A 233 12.71 18.61 -6.81
N ALA A 234 12.17 17.41 -6.56
CA ALA A 234 11.30 16.71 -7.51
C ALA A 234 9.98 17.46 -7.76
N ILE A 235 9.37 18.05 -6.72
CA ILE A 235 8.19 18.90 -6.85
C ILE A 235 8.52 20.14 -7.68
N THR A 236 9.63 20.82 -7.38
CA THR A 236 10.09 21.99 -8.13
C THR A 236 10.32 21.65 -9.60
N ALA A 237 10.98 20.53 -9.90
CA ALA A 237 11.17 20.06 -11.27
C ALA A 237 9.83 19.75 -11.96
N TRP A 238 8.90 19.10 -11.26
CA TRP A 238 7.57 18.78 -11.78
C TRP A 238 6.77 20.03 -12.16
N THR A 239 6.84 21.11 -11.38
CA THR A 239 6.13 22.37 -11.69
C THR A 239 6.62 23.06 -12.97
N LYS A 240 7.82 22.70 -13.46
CA LYS A 240 8.41 23.25 -14.69
C LYS A 240 8.08 22.43 -15.93
N LEU A 241 7.44 21.27 -15.79
CA LEU A 241 7.07 20.41 -16.91
C LEU A 241 5.86 20.95 -17.66
N ASP A 242 5.79 20.64 -18.96
CA ASP A 242 4.57 20.84 -19.75
C ASP A 242 3.39 20.08 -19.14
N ARG A 243 2.18 20.64 -19.25
CA ARG A 243 0.97 20.14 -18.57
C ARG A 243 0.71 18.64 -18.79
N GLU A 244 0.86 18.15 -20.01
CA GLU A 244 0.64 16.74 -20.35
C GLU A 244 1.70 15.84 -19.71
N VAL A 245 2.97 16.25 -19.77
CA VAL A 245 4.10 15.52 -19.18
C VAL A 245 3.99 15.51 -17.65
N ALA A 246 3.60 16.65 -17.06
CA ALA A 246 3.37 16.79 -15.63
C ALA A 246 2.27 15.82 -15.15
N GLU A 247 1.14 15.74 -15.86
CA GLU A 247 0.07 14.80 -15.51
C GLU A 247 0.54 13.33 -15.64
N ALA A 248 1.25 12.98 -16.70
CA ALA A 248 1.78 11.63 -16.90
C ALA A 248 2.79 11.20 -15.81
N ARG A 249 3.53 12.15 -15.23
CA ARG A 249 4.54 11.91 -14.17
C ARG A 249 3.98 12.04 -12.75
N LEU A 250 2.70 12.37 -12.60
CA LEU A 250 2.09 12.68 -11.31
C LEU A 250 2.05 11.49 -10.35
N PHE A 251 1.86 10.29 -10.89
CA PHE A 251 1.75 9.08 -10.10
C PHE A 251 3.06 8.67 -9.44
N PRO A 252 4.20 8.56 -10.15
CA PRO A 252 5.50 8.36 -9.51
C PRO A 252 5.81 9.44 -8.46
N LEU A 253 5.47 10.71 -8.73
CA LEU A 253 5.65 11.79 -7.76
C LEU A 253 4.82 11.57 -6.49
N ALA A 254 3.53 11.25 -6.63
CA ALA A 254 2.65 10.99 -5.50
C ALA A 254 3.05 9.75 -4.68
N GLN A 255 3.60 8.72 -5.33
CA GLN A 255 4.20 7.59 -4.61
C GLN A 255 5.45 8.01 -3.85
N PHE A 256 6.34 8.79 -4.48
CA PHE A 256 7.55 9.28 -3.83
C PHE A 256 7.21 10.17 -2.62
N MET A 257 6.20 11.06 -2.74
CA MET A 257 5.65 11.80 -1.61
C MET A 257 5.23 10.87 -0.47
N GLY A 258 4.51 9.79 -0.78
CA GLY A 258 4.07 8.81 0.21
C GLY A 258 5.23 8.08 0.89
N ASP A 259 6.27 7.70 0.16
CA ASP A 259 7.40 6.95 0.69
C ASP A 259 8.28 7.82 1.60
N VAL A 260 8.56 9.06 1.21
CA VAL A 260 9.28 10.02 2.07
C VAL A 260 8.46 10.34 3.32
N TYR A 261 7.16 10.53 3.16
CA TYR A 261 6.26 10.80 4.27
C TYR A 261 6.18 9.61 5.26
N ALA A 262 6.21 8.38 4.75
CA ALA A 262 6.26 7.18 5.57
C ALA A 262 7.59 7.05 6.33
N GLY A 263 8.71 7.33 5.67
CA GLY A 263 10.06 7.20 6.24
C GLY A 263 10.27 8.05 7.49
N ARG A 264 9.69 9.24 7.51
CA ARG A 264 9.66 10.13 8.69
C ARG A 264 9.05 9.47 9.94
N CYS A 265 8.08 8.58 9.75
CA CYS A 265 7.38 7.96 10.88
C CYS A 265 8.13 6.76 11.47
N SER A 266 9.32 6.42 10.95
CA SER A 266 10.15 5.36 11.51
C SER A 266 10.61 5.73 12.92
N PRO A 267 10.47 4.83 13.92
CA PRO A 267 10.85 5.14 15.28
C PRO A 267 12.37 5.28 15.42
N SER A 268 12.86 6.51 15.51
CA SER A 268 14.21 6.78 16.04
C SER A 268 14.28 6.21 17.46
N ARG A 269 15.34 5.46 17.77
CA ARG A 269 15.54 4.86 19.10
C ARG A 269 15.62 5.98 20.13
N ARG A 270 14.73 5.95 21.13
CA ARG A 270 14.77 6.88 22.29
C ARG A 270 16.16 6.84 22.94
N ARG A 271 16.84 7.98 23.02
CA ARG A 271 17.94 8.19 23.97
C ARG A 271 17.37 8.13 25.40
N GLY A 272 17.62 7.05 26.14
CA GLY A 272 17.36 6.99 27.59
C GLY A 272 16.59 5.80 28.18
N SER A 273 16.40 4.67 27.49
CA SER A 273 15.85 3.45 28.12
C SER A 273 16.72 2.22 27.89
N GLU A 274 17.98 2.28 28.30
CA GLU A 274 18.73 1.08 28.64
C GLU A 274 18.37 0.68 30.08
N LYS A 275 17.37 -0.20 30.21
CA LYS A 275 17.40 -1.18 31.30
C LYS A 275 17.80 -2.52 30.68
N PRO A 276 18.85 -3.19 31.17
CA PRO A 276 19.16 -4.54 30.73
C PRO A 276 17.94 -5.42 31.00
N ALA A 277 17.55 -6.24 30.01
CA ALA A 277 16.48 -7.20 30.20
C ALA A 277 16.93 -8.26 31.21
N GLU A 278 16.40 -8.21 32.43
CA GLU A 278 16.48 -9.32 33.38
C GLU A 278 15.76 -10.55 32.81
N PRO A 279 16.27 -11.77 33.06
CA PRO A 279 15.62 -12.99 32.62
C PRO A 279 14.35 -13.21 33.43
N ILE A 280 13.18 -12.96 32.83
CA ILE A 280 11.88 -13.20 33.46
C ILE A 280 11.73 -14.71 33.71
N ALA A 281 11.81 -15.10 34.98
CA ALA A 281 11.51 -16.43 35.47
C ALA A 281 10.07 -16.83 35.10
N ARG A 282 9.92 -18.11 34.72
CA ARG A 282 8.64 -18.74 34.40
C ARG A 282 7.66 -18.57 35.58
N ARG A 283 6.61 -17.78 35.38
CA ARG A 283 5.36 -17.92 36.15
C ARG A 283 4.20 -18.10 35.19
N SER A 284 3.56 -19.26 35.34
CA SER A 284 2.34 -19.70 34.71
C SER A 284 1.13 -18.91 35.22
N SER A 285 0.39 -18.24 34.33
CA SER A 285 -1.07 -18.01 34.40
C SER A 285 -1.58 -17.36 33.10
N PRO A 286 -2.84 -17.61 32.67
CA PRO A 286 -3.30 -17.38 31.30
C PRO A 286 -4.03 -16.04 31.12
N GLY A 287 -3.83 -15.39 29.98
CA GLY A 287 -4.66 -14.27 29.53
C GLY A 287 -3.85 -13.11 28.96
N TYR A 288 -4.07 -12.83 27.67
CA TYR A 288 -3.61 -11.63 26.95
C TYR A 288 -2.09 -11.43 26.81
N THR A 289 -1.51 -12.08 25.80
CA THR A 289 -0.14 -11.82 25.36
C THR A 289 -0.02 -10.44 24.68
N ARG A 290 0.64 -9.50 25.37
CA ARG A 290 1.27 -8.33 24.74
C ARG A 290 2.29 -8.81 23.68
N SER A 291 2.10 -8.34 22.45
CA SER A 291 3.06 -8.22 21.33
C SER A 291 4.28 -9.15 21.33
N ALA A 292 4.14 -10.30 20.65
CA ALA A 292 5.25 -11.17 20.26
C ALA A 292 6.00 -10.70 18.98
N ILE A 293 5.86 -9.42 18.60
CA ILE A 293 6.42 -8.86 17.35
C ILE A 293 7.87 -8.38 17.56
N TRP A 294 8.18 -7.83 18.73
CA TRP A 294 9.49 -7.24 19.02
C TRP A 294 10.68 -8.22 19.05
N PRO A 295 10.56 -9.47 19.56
CA PRO A 295 11.70 -10.39 19.63
C PRO A 295 12.28 -10.80 18.27
N ILE A 296 11.49 -10.68 17.19
CA ILE A 296 11.95 -10.99 15.82
C ILE A 296 12.79 -9.83 15.27
N ALA A 297 12.34 -8.58 15.44
CA ALA A 297 13.08 -7.40 15.01
C ALA A 297 14.47 -7.31 15.67
N ALA A 298 14.57 -7.66 16.96
CA ALA A 298 15.83 -7.70 17.69
C ALA A 298 16.82 -8.76 17.16
N ARG A 299 16.35 -9.92 16.66
CA ARG A 299 17.22 -10.95 16.07
C ARG A 299 17.63 -10.65 14.63
N CYS A 300 16.89 -9.80 13.92
CA CYS A 300 17.26 -9.35 12.57
C CYS A 300 18.33 -8.24 12.57
N ALA A 301 18.50 -7.52 13.68
CA ALA A 301 19.46 -6.42 13.81
C ALA A 301 20.95 -6.85 13.94
N GLY A 302 21.24 -8.16 13.93
CA GLY A 302 22.60 -8.71 14.09
C GLY A 302 23.45 -8.78 12.81
N LEU A 303 23.01 -8.20 11.69
CA LEU A 303 23.75 -8.20 10.43
C LEU A 303 24.29 -6.79 10.13
N THR A 304 25.41 -6.43 10.77
CA THR A 304 26.23 -5.27 10.35
C THR A 304 27.32 -5.73 9.38
N PRO A 305 27.54 -5.09 8.22
CA PRO A 305 28.67 -5.41 7.35
C PRO A 305 29.98 -4.86 7.96
N ASN A 306 30.99 -5.71 8.07
CA ASN A 306 32.34 -5.37 8.51
C ASN A 306 33.07 -4.56 7.40
N PRO A 307 33.57 -3.32 7.66
CA PRO A 307 34.09 -2.45 6.62
C PRO A 307 35.61 -2.64 6.44
N THR A 308 36.08 -3.85 6.13
CA THR A 308 37.48 -4.04 5.69
C THR A 308 37.61 -5.30 4.83
N LYS A 309 37.47 -5.14 3.50
CA LYS A 309 38.18 -5.95 2.48
C LYS A 309 37.91 -5.37 1.09
N ARG A 310 38.93 -4.69 0.54
CA ARG A 310 39.05 -4.44 -0.90
C ARG A 310 39.23 -5.78 -1.61
N CYS A 311 38.39 -6.08 -2.59
CA CYS A 311 38.71 -7.05 -3.64
C CYS A 311 38.40 -6.44 -5.00
N SER A 312 39.44 -6.42 -5.82
CA SER A 312 39.51 -5.97 -7.20
C SER A 312 38.84 -6.95 -8.18
N ALA A 313 38.25 -6.37 -9.23
CA ALA A 313 38.12 -6.87 -10.59
C ALA A 313 37.28 -8.14 -10.91
N SER A 314 36.45 -7.94 -11.93
CA SER A 314 35.89 -8.90 -12.90
C SER A 314 34.93 -9.98 -12.40
N THR A 315 33.64 -9.85 -12.72
CA THR A 315 32.96 -10.61 -13.78
C THR A 315 31.47 -10.24 -13.74
N ASN A 316 30.94 -9.80 -14.90
CA ASN A 316 29.51 -9.57 -15.15
C ASN A 316 28.68 -10.78 -14.73
N TRP A 317 27.49 -10.55 -14.13
CA TRP A 317 26.18 -11.13 -14.49
C TRP A 317 25.16 -10.85 -13.36
N LEU A 318 23.99 -10.37 -13.79
CA LEU A 318 22.69 -10.33 -13.10
C LEU A 318 22.49 -9.28 -11.98
N THR A 319 22.30 -8.03 -12.41
CA THR A 319 21.55 -7.02 -11.66
C THR A 319 20.05 -7.34 -11.67
N VAL A 320 19.54 -7.73 -10.50
CA VAL A 320 18.10 -7.72 -10.18
C VAL A 320 17.72 -6.27 -9.83
N PRO A 321 16.67 -5.66 -10.42
CA PRO A 321 16.33 -4.28 -10.11
C PRO A 321 15.62 -4.20 -8.75
N SER A 322 16.35 -3.72 -7.74
CA SER A 322 15.77 -3.18 -6.51
C SER A 322 15.01 -1.90 -6.82
N ARG A 323 13.71 -1.89 -6.52
CA ARG A 323 12.87 -0.68 -6.55
C ARG A 323 13.41 0.35 -5.55
N ILE A 324 14.18 1.32 -6.04
CA ILE A 324 14.38 2.69 -5.53
C ILE A 324 14.97 3.49 -6.70
N GLY A 325 14.19 4.43 -7.24
CA GLY A 325 14.64 5.70 -7.88
C GLY A 325 15.39 5.70 -9.23
N CYS A 326 14.86 6.52 -10.15
CA CYS A 326 15.55 7.32 -11.17
C CYS A 326 16.64 6.68 -12.05
N GLU A 327 16.26 6.33 -13.28
CA GLU A 327 17.08 6.54 -14.49
C GLU A 327 16.17 6.46 -15.72
N LEU A 328 15.82 7.61 -16.30
CA LEU A 328 15.35 7.79 -17.69
C LEU A 328 15.08 9.28 -17.94
N ALA A 329 16.16 10.05 -17.83
CA ALA A 329 16.34 11.33 -18.48
C ALA A 329 17.71 11.19 -19.16
N ASP A 330 17.71 10.83 -20.45
CA ASP A 330 18.82 10.90 -21.44
C ASP A 330 18.71 9.83 -22.55
N ALA A 331 17.51 9.63 -23.11
CA ALA A 331 17.35 8.75 -24.27
C ALA A 331 16.33 9.25 -25.32
N HIS A 332 16.11 10.57 -25.40
CA HIS A 332 15.22 11.16 -26.39
C HIS A 332 15.85 12.37 -27.11
N SER A 333 17.09 12.20 -27.62
CA SER A 333 17.68 13.14 -28.60
C SER A 333 18.41 12.45 -29.76
N ALA A 334 18.28 11.14 -29.94
CA ALA A 334 18.99 10.43 -31.01
C ALA A 334 18.19 9.26 -31.61
N CYS A 335 17.04 9.55 -32.23
CA CYS A 335 16.48 8.66 -33.26
C CYS A 335 15.44 9.36 -34.14
N VAL A 336 15.81 10.49 -34.74
CA VAL A 336 15.12 11.02 -35.92
C VAL A 336 16.13 11.03 -37.06
N SER A 337 16.31 9.89 -37.72
CA SER A 337 16.62 9.83 -39.16
C SER A 337 16.61 8.39 -39.69
N ARG A 338 15.71 8.18 -40.66
CA ARG A 338 15.82 7.26 -41.81
C ARG A 338 16.32 5.82 -41.54
N ARG A 339 15.39 4.86 -41.66
CA ARG A 339 15.40 3.85 -42.74
C ARG A 339 14.08 3.06 -42.77
N ARG A 340 13.40 3.14 -43.91
CA ARG A 340 12.32 2.24 -44.33
C ARG A 340 12.89 0.83 -44.47
N ILE A 341 12.32 -0.14 -43.76
CA ILE A 341 12.34 -1.54 -44.20
C ILE A 341 10.91 -2.07 -44.08
N HIS A 342 10.39 -2.47 -45.24
CA HIS A 342 9.11 -3.16 -45.42
C HIS A 342 9.12 -4.49 -44.67
N CYS A 343 8.10 -4.75 -43.85
CA CYS A 343 7.77 -6.12 -43.43
C CYS A 343 6.27 -6.34 -43.61
N ARG A 344 5.90 -6.90 -44.77
CA ARG A 344 4.64 -7.61 -44.96
C ARG A 344 4.80 -8.97 -44.29
N ARG A 345 4.00 -9.28 -43.27
CA ARG A 345 3.48 -10.63 -43.01
C ARG A 345 2.33 -10.59 -42.01
N THR A 346 1.16 -10.82 -42.58
CA THR A 346 -0.07 -11.35 -41.99
C THR A 346 0.23 -12.43 -40.95
N ILE A 347 -0.27 -12.28 -39.72
CA ILE A 347 -0.42 -13.40 -38.77
C ILE A 347 -1.91 -13.74 -38.75
N ALA A 348 -2.23 -14.81 -39.47
CA ALA A 348 -3.51 -15.50 -39.38
C ALA A 348 -3.57 -16.30 -38.07
N ALA A 349 -4.76 -16.30 -37.46
CA ALA A 349 -5.10 -17.15 -36.33
C ALA A 349 -5.07 -18.64 -36.74
N ALA A 350 -4.58 -19.50 -35.86
CA ALA A 350 -4.79 -20.95 -35.96
C ALA A 350 -5.25 -21.53 -34.61
N PRO A 351 -6.10 -22.57 -34.59
CA PRO A 351 -6.95 -22.91 -33.45
C PRO A 351 -6.37 -24.01 -32.56
N CYS A 352 -6.89 -24.01 -31.33
CA CYS A 352 -6.63 -24.90 -30.21
C CYS A 352 -6.89 -26.40 -30.53
N THR A 353 -5.85 -27.23 -30.44
CA THR A 353 -5.94 -28.70 -30.52
C THR A 353 -5.58 -29.35 -29.18
N SER A 354 -6.56 -29.54 -28.30
CA SER A 354 -6.42 -30.50 -27.18
C SER A 354 -7.75 -31.06 -26.64
N ARG A 355 -8.79 -31.19 -27.47
CA ARG A 355 -9.94 -32.06 -27.16
C ARG A 355 -9.66 -33.50 -27.58
N ARG A 356 -8.80 -34.22 -26.85
CA ARG A 356 -8.68 -35.70 -26.99
C ARG A 356 -8.05 -36.46 -25.82
N ARG A 357 -7.82 -35.83 -24.65
CA ARG A 357 -7.25 -36.54 -23.46
C ARG A 357 -8.10 -36.52 -22.19
N ILE A 358 -9.34 -36.04 -22.22
CA ILE A 358 -10.24 -36.02 -21.04
C ILE A 358 -11.27 -37.17 -21.06
N ALA A 359 -11.38 -37.94 -22.15
CA ALA A 359 -12.34 -39.04 -22.25
C ALA A 359 -11.84 -40.42 -21.73
N GLN A 360 -10.55 -40.55 -21.40
CA GLN A 360 -9.96 -41.84 -20.99
C GLN A 360 -9.73 -42.01 -19.48
N PHE A 361 -9.95 -40.97 -18.67
CA PHE A 361 -9.76 -41.05 -17.21
C PHE A 361 -11.06 -41.22 -16.40
N ARG A 362 -12.23 -41.19 -17.06
CA ARG A 362 -13.55 -41.33 -16.42
C ARG A 362 -14.15 -42.74 -16.44
N ARG A 363 -13.43 -43.76 -16.95
CA ARG A 363 -13.91 -45.15 -17.07
C ARG A 363 -13.28 -46.16 -16.10
N LYS A 364 -12.57 -45.72 -15.05
CA LYS A 364 -11.89 -46.64 -14.11
C LYS A 364 -12.20 -46.46 -12.61
N LEU A 365 -13.18 -45.64 -12.23
CA LEU A 365 -13.50 -45.40 -10.80
C LEU A 365 -15.00 -45.26 -10.53
N GLY A 366 -15.84 -46.06 -11.17
CA GLY A 366 -17.29 -45.99 -10.97
C GLY A 366 -17.97 -47.31 -11.19
N ASP A 367 -17.69 -48.29 -10.34
CA ASP A 367 -18.52 -49.48 -10.12
C ASP A 367 -18.25 -50.02 -8.71
N SER A 368 -18.90 -49.42 -7.72
CA SER A 368 -19.20 -50.01 -6.39
C SER A 368 -19.81 -48.96 -5.46
N ALA A 369 -21.10 -48.64 -5.66
CA ALA A 369 -22.03 -48.25 -4.59
C ALA A 369 -23.38 -47.81 -5.16
N SER A 370 -24.36 -48.72 -5.22
CA SER A 370 -25.69 -48.55 -4.62
C SER A 370 -26.67 -49.59 -5.18
N ALA A 371 -26.97 -50.58 -4.35
CA ALA A 371 -28.22 -51.33 -4.40
C ALA A 371 -28.58 -51.64 -2.94
N ARG A 372 -29.37 -50.74 -2.33
CA ARG A 372 -30.33 -51.04 -1.28
C ARG A 372 -31.23 -49.82 -1.04
N HIS A 373 -32.50 -50.05 -1.41
CA HIS A 373 -33.73 -49.26 -1.28
C HIS A 373 -33.91 -48.05 -2.18
#